data_AF-L8DFS0-F1
#
_entry.id   AF-L8DFS0-F1
#
_cell.length_a   1.000
_cell.length_b   1.000
_cell.length_c   1.000
_cell.angle_alpha   90.00
_cell.angle_beta   90.00
_cell.angle_gamma   90.00
#
_symmetry.space_group_name_H-M   'P 1'
#
loop_
_entity.id
_entity.type
_entity.pdbx_description
1 polymer ?
#
loop_
_entity_poly.entity_id
_entity_poly.type
_entity_poly.pdbx_seq_one_letter_code
_entity_poly.pdbx_strand_id
1 'polypeptide(L)'
;MVEELYLQRRRAWEAALVTAQNFLETIADEILEDVDRDRLNAQTARIKDPGRSADKLRRYVSEGRITEPTDADAVAEALPDLVGVKVLGKTPRDQLTFVAALERACNDPECSVRFAQPPTDYVAFPKPSGYRAYHAVLVVRVATHQGDLDVKVEVQVKTRLQDAWGELTHEDMYKPGEALKPTKKHTDYAAHMAHLLDQVDAMADDLAAQLDSLTAASKEGNVLSADPIPKDPDFIHARVTRTGPRYALAVGPDGRRGLVPARSVKAVIGSTDRIAVNDYLEVGDYIDVVVEDSEDALYYHLTSRPPRLKPAKKRKR
;
A
#
# COMPACT_ATOMS: atom_id res chain seq x y z
N MET A 1 -14.44 -33.02 3.12
CA MET A 1 -13.05 -32.60 2.84
C MET A 1 -12.85 -31.09 2.89
N VAL A 2 -13.38 -30.27 1.97
CA VAL A 2 -13.16 -28.80 2.02
C VAL A 2 -13.76 -28.17 3.28
N GLU A 3 -15.02 -28.45 3.61
CA GLU A 3 -15.65 -27.92 4.83
C GLU A 3 -14.90 -28.34 6.11
N GLU A 4 -14.51 -29.61 6.16
CA GLU A 4 -13.72 -30.19 7.25
C GLU A 4 -12.36 -29.48 7.42
N LEU A 5 -11.64 -29.26 6.33
CA LEU A 5 -10.38 -28.49 6.33
C LEU A 5 -10.58 -27.10 6.94
N TYR A 6 -11.64 -26.39 6.52
CA TYR A 6 -11.94 -25.06 7.04
C TYR A 6 -12.29 -25.09 8.53
N LEU A 7 -13.07 -26.07 8.99
CA LEU A 7 -13.38 -26.22 10.42
C LEU A 7 -12.12 -26.49 11.25
N GLN A 8 -11.20 -27.31 10.74
CA GLN A 8 -9.96 -27.68 11.44
C GLN A 8 -8.93 -26.55 11.45
N ARG A 9 -8.73 -25.86 10.32
CA ARG A 9 -7.57 -24.97 10.13
C ARG A 9 -7.86 -23.48 10.20
N ARG A 10 -9.13 -23.04 10.24
CA ARG A 10 -9.49 -21.61 10.17
C ARG A 10 -8.77 -20.74 11.20
N ARG A 11 -8.69 -21.15 12.47
CA ARG A 11 -8.00 -20.38 13.51
C ARG A 11 -6.51 -20.24 13.23
N ALA A 12 -5.87 -21.30 12.73
CA ALA A 12 -4.46 -21.26 12.35
C ALA A 12 -4.24 -20.36 11.13
N TRP A 13 -5.16 -20.35 10.16
CA TRP A 13 -5.13 -19.43 9.03
C TRP A 13 -5.31 -17.97 9.44
N GLU A 14 -6.21 -17.67 10.38
CA GLU A 14 -6.39 -16.33 10.94
C GLU A 14 -5.11 -15.85 11.64
N ALA A 15 -4.45 -16.71 12.41
CA ALA A 15 -3.16 -16.40 13.03
C ALA A 15 -2.04 -16.23 11.98
N ALA A 16 -1.99 -17.09 10.95
CA ALA A 16 -1.04 -16.96 9.86
C ALA A 16 -1.20 -15.64 9.09
N LEU A 17 -2.44 -15.18 8.89
CA LEU A 17 -2.73 -13.88 8.27
C LEU A 17 -2.12 -12.73 9.07
N VAL A 18 -2.35 -12.70 10.39
CA VAL A 18 -1.78 -11.65 11.25
C VAL A 18 -0.26 -11.65 11.17
N THR A 19 0.37 -12.83 11.27
CA THR A 19 1.83 -12.96 11.17
C THR A 19 2.35 -12.54 9.81
N ALA A 20 1.71 -12.96 8.72
CA ALA A 20 2.09 -12.60 7.36
C ALA A 20 1.93 -11.09 7.11
N GLN A 21 0.82 -10.49 7.56
CA GLN A 21 0.59 -9.06 7.44
C GLN A 21 1.65 -8.26 8.20
N ASN A 22 1.94 -8.60 9.46
CA ASN A 22 2.97 -7.93 10.26
C ASN A 22 4.36 -8.06 9.62
N PHE A 23 4.68 -9.22 9.05
CA PHE A 23 5.93 -9.43 8.33
C PHE A 23 6.03 -8.51 7.10
N LEU A 24 4.98 -8.47 6.27
CA LEU A 24 4.92 -7.62 5.08
C LEU A 24 4.90 -6.13 5.42
N GLU A 25 4.22 -5.73 6.50
CA GLU A 25 4.21 -4.35 6.99
C GLU A 25 5.60 -3.92 7.49
N THR A 26 6.34 -4.80 8.17
CA THR A 26 7.73 -4.52 8.57
C THR A 26 8.61 -4.25 7.34
N ILE A 27 8.48 -5.07 6.29
CA ILE A 27 9.21 -4.85 5.03
C ILE A 27 8.80 -3.50 4.39
N ALA A 28 7.50 -3.18 4.37
CA ALA A 28 7.03 -1.91 3.84
C ALA A 28 7.58 -0.71 4.64
N ASP A 29 7.59 -0.80 5.97
CA ASP A 29 8.10 0.25 6.86
C ASP A 29 9.63 0.43 6.73
N GLU A 30 10.39 -0.62 6.43
CA GLU A 30 11.84 -0.52 6.16
C GLU A 30 12.16 0.18 4.83
N ILE A 31 11.32 -0.01 3.81
CA ILE A 31 11.50 0.59 2.49
C ILE A 31 11.09 2.06 2.48
N LEU A 32 10.04 2.40 3.22
CA LEU A 32 9.47 3.73 3.22
C LEU A 32 10.15 4.60 4.26
N GLU A 33 10.57 5.80 3.87
CA GLU A 33 10.88 6.82 4.88
C GLU A 33 9.61 7.15 5.69
N ASP A 34 9.78 7.43 6.98
CA ASP A 34 8.73 7.70 8.00
C ASP A 34 7.56 8.65 7.56
N VAL A 35 7.67 9.41 6.46
CA VAL A 35 6.59 10.29 5.96
C VAL A 35 5.63 9.57 4.99
N ASP A 36 6.01 8.41 4.44
CA ASP A 36 5.47 7.90 3.17
C ASP A 36 4.64 6.61 3.30
N ARG A 37 4.27 6.21 4.52
CA ARG A 37 3.63 4.92 4.84
C ARG A 37 2.43 4.54 3.97
N ASP A 38 1.70 5.50 3.40
CA ASP A 38 0.57 5.23 2.51
C ASP A 38 0.98 4.70 1.11
N ARG A 39 2.28 4.71 0.78
CA ARG A 39 2.83 4.26 -0.50
C ARG A 39 2.77 2.75 -0.68
N LEU A 40 2.91 1.98 0.40
CA LEU A 40 2.85 0.52 0.41
C LEU A 40 2.05 0.07 1.64
N ASN A 41 1.06 -0.79 1.46
CA ASN A 41 0.34 -1.38 2.59
C ASN A 41 -0.07 -2.82 2.30
N ALA A 42 -0.12 -3.64 3.35
CA ALA A 42 -0.51 -5.05 3.32
C ALA A 42 -1.85 -5.29 4.06
N GLN A 43 -2.78 -4.33 3.98
CA GLN A 43 -4.00 -4.33 4.81
C GLN A 43 -5.08 -5.28 4.31
N THR A 44 -5.06 -5.63 3.02
CA THR A 44 -6.09 -6.48 2.42
C THR A 44 -5.70 -7.95 2.57
N ALA A 45 -6.26 -8.60 3.58
CA ALA A 45 -6.14 -10.03 3.82
C ALA A 45 -7.48 -10.74 3.68
N ARG A 46 -7.46 -12.00 3.24
CA ARG A 46 -8.65 -12.84 3.18
C ARG A 46 -8.34 -14.31 3.37
N ILE A 47 -9.33 -15.03 3.90
CA ILE A 47 -9.45 -16.47 3.71
C ILE A 47 -10.44 -16.68 2.57
N LYS A 48 -10.13 -17.57 1.64
CA LYS A 48 -10.98 -17.87 0.49
C LYS A 48 -12.34 -18.41 0.94
N ASP A 49 -13.35 -18.24 0.10
CA ASP A 49 -14.67 -18.83 0.35
C ASP A 49 -14.61 -20.37 0.18
N PRO A 50 -15.22 -21.17 1.08
CA PRO A 50 -15.21 -22.64 0.99
C PRO A 50 -15.82 -23.17 -0.32
N GLY A 51 -16.89 -22.57 -0.81
CA GLY A 51 -17.53 -22.95 -2.07
C GLY A 51 -16.59 -22.73 -3.24
N ARG A 52 -15.96 -21.55 -3.31
CA ARG A 52 -14.92 -21.23 -4.31
C ARG A 52 -13.70 -22.14 -4.22
N SER A 53 -13.30 -22.56 -3.02
CA SER A 53 -12.24 -23.54 -2.84
C SER A 53 -12.62 -24.91 -3.40
N ALA A 54 -13.85 -25.37 -3.13
CA ALA A 54 -14.36 -26.63 -3.66
C ALA A 54 -14.47 -26.60 -5.20
N ASP A 55 -14.94 -25.48 -5.77
CA ASP A 55 -15.01 -25.32 -7.23
C ASP A 55 -13.62 -25.33 -7.87
N LYS A 56 -12.64 -24.63 -7.27
CA LYS A 56 -11.25 -24.63 -7.74
C LYS A 56 -10.63 -26.02 -7.66
N LEU A 57 -10.89 -26.75 -6.57
CA LEU A 57 -10.39 -28.12 -6.40
C LEU A 57 -10.96 -29.06 -7.47
N ARG A 58 -12.29 -29.07 -7.64
CA ARG A 58 -12.96 -29.87 -8.68
C ARG A 58 -12.42 -29.57 -10.07
N ARG A 59 -12.18 -28.28 -10.37
CA ARG A 59 -11.55 -27.86 -11.63
C ARG A 59 -10.18 -28.48 -11.81
N TYR A 60 -9.30 -28.38 -10.81
CA TYR A 60 -7.94 -28.94 -10.89
C TYR A 60 -7.93 -30.45 -11.10
N VAL A 61 -8.84 -31.18 -10.45
CA VAL A 61 -9.01 -32.62 -10.67
C VAL A 61 -9.49 -32.88 -12.10
N SER A 62 -10.52 -32.17 -12.57
CA SER A 62 -11.09 -32.37 -13.91
C SER A 62 -10.11 -32.05 -15.05
N GLU A 63 -9.22 -31.08 -14.83
CA GLU A 63 -8.16 -30.70 -15.77
C GLU A 63 -6.95 -31.65 -15.70
N GLY A 64 -6.98 -32.66 -14.83
CA GLY A 64 -5.87 -33.61 -14.62
C GLY A 64 -4.63 -32.98 -13.99
N ARG A 65 -4.77 -31.81 -13.36
CA ARG A 65 -3.66 -31.08 -12.73
C ARG A 65 -3.25 -31.68 -11.39
N ILE A 66 -4.21 -32.30 -10.71
CA ILE A 66 -4.02 -33.04 -9.47
C ILE A 66 -4.88 -34.30 -9.50
N THR A 67 -4.51 -35.30 -8.70
CA THR A 67 -5.40 -36.41 -8.36
C THR A 67 -6.43 -35.98 -7.33
N GLU A 68 -7.56 -36.69 -7.24
CA GLU A 68 -8.56 -36.45 -6.18
C GLU A 68 -7.86 -36.55 -4.80
N PRO A 69 -7.93 -35.51 -3.96
CA PRO A 69 -7.30 -35.56 -2.64
C PRO A 69 -7.94 -36.63 -1.75
N THR A 70 -7.14 -37.23 -0.88
CA THR A 70 -7.60 -38.29 0.04
C THR A 70 -7.96 -37.79 1.43
N ASP A 71 -7.46 -36.63 1.83
CA ASP A 71 -7.65 -36.02 3.15
C ASP A 71 -7.57 -34.48 3.10
N ALA A 72 -7.82 -33.83 4.25
CA ALA A 72 -7.82 -32.36 4.36
C ALA A 72 -6.44 -31.75 4.08
N ASP A 73 -5.36 -32.46 4.42
CA ASP A 73 -3.98 -31.98 4.24
C ASP A 73 -3.63 -31.92 2.75
N ALA A 74 -4.01 -32.95 1.99
CA ALA A 74 -3.87 -32.98 0.54
C ALA A 74 -4.66 -31.86 -0.15
N VAL A 75 -5.83 -31.48 0.38
CA VAL A 75 -6.58 -30.31 -0.12
C VAL A 75 -5.82 -29.01 0.16
N ALA A 76 -5.26 -28.85 1.36
CA ALA A 76 -4.49 -27.66 1.72
C ALA A 76 -3.22 -27.52 0.87
N GLU A 77 -2.55 -28.63 0.58
CA GLU A 77 -1.38 -28.66 -0.29
C GLU A 77 -1.71 -28.29 -1.74
N ALA A 78 -2.85 -28.76 -2.25
CA ALA A 78 -3.31 -28.50 -3.61
C ALA A 78 -3.78 -27.05 -3.86
N LEU A 79 -4.17 -26.33 -2.80
CA LEU A 79 -4.73 -24.98 -2.88
C LEU A 79 -3.87 -23.97 -2.08
N PRO A 80 -2.77 -23.46 -2.66
CA PRO A 80 -1.87 -22.54 -1.95
C PRO A 80 -2.48 -21.15 -1.70
N ASP A 81 -3.58 -20.79 -2.37
CA ASP A 81 -4.28 -19.50 -2.27
C ASP A 81 -5.51 -19.52 -1.34
N LEU A 82 -5.56 -20.47 -0.40
CA LEU A 82 -6.61 -20.50 0.63
C LEU A 82 -6.54 -19.29 1.57
N VAL A 83 -5.31 -18.88 1.87
CA VAL A 83 -5.00 -17.70 2.69
C VAL A 83 -4.26 -16.72 1.80
N GLY A 84 -4.75 -15.48 1.72
CA GLY A 84 -4.21 -14.50 0.77
C GLY A 84 -4.05 -13.11 1.36
N VAL A 85 -2.94 -12.46 1.05
CA VAL A 85 -2.65 -11.05 1.37
C VAL A 85 -2.36 -10.29 0.07
N LYS A 86 -2.94 -9.12 -0.10
CA LYS A 86 -2.56 -8.18 -1.15
C LYS A 86 -1.67 -7.09 -0.57
N VAL A 87 -0.55 -6.83 -1.22
CA VAL A 87 0.31 -5.66 -0.97
C VAL A 87 0.09 -4.67 -2.10
N LEU A 88 -0.36 -3.46 -1.77
CA LEU A 88 -0.68 -2.43 -2.76
C LEU A 88 0.34 -1.28 -2.70
N GLY A 89 1.08 -1.13 -3.79
CA GLY A 89 1.98 -0.01 -4.07
C GLY A 89 1.27 1.13 -4.79
N LYS A 90 1.70 2.37 -4.54
CA LYS A 90 1.23 3.55 -5.30
C LYS A 90 1.81 3.61 -6.70
N THR A 91 3.04 3.12 -6.89
CA THR A 91 3.77 3.21 -8.17
C THR A 91 4.46 1.89 -8.51
N PRO A 92 4.82 1.67 -9.79
CA PRO A 92 5.65 0.53 -10.20
C PRO A 92 7.01 0.49 -9.49
N ARG A 93 7.68 1.63 -9.25
CA ARG A 93 8.92 1.66 -8.47
C ARG A 93 8.74 1.12 -7.05
N ASP A 94 7.66 1.50 -6.36
CA ASP A 94 7.37 1.05 -5.00
C ASP A 94 7.11 -0.45 -4.97
N GLN A 95 6.34 -0.96 -5.95
CA GLN A 95 6.11 -2.39 -6.14
C GLN A 95 7.44 -3.13 -6.33
N LEU A 96 8.31 -2.65 -7.22
CA LEU A 96 9.60 -3.28 -7.51
C LEU A 96 10.51 -3.29 -6.27
N THR A 97 10.63 -2.17 -5.56
CA THR A 97 11.43 -2.09 -4.33
C THR A 97 10.90 -3.03 -3.25
N PHE A 98 9.57 -3.13 -3.09
CA PHE A 98 8.94 -4.07 -2.17
C PHE A 98 9.26 -5.52 -2.52
N VAL A 99 9.12 -5.90 -3.79
CA VAL A 99 9.44 -7.25 -4.27
C VAL A 99 10.90 -7.59 -3.97
N ALA A 100 11.84 -6.70 -4.28
CA ALA A 100 13.26 -6.94 -4.01
C ALA A 100 13.55 -7.13 -2.51
N ALA A 101 12.92 -6.34 -1.64
CA ALA A 101 13.08 -6.49 -0.19
C ALA A 101 12.45 -7.79 0.34
N LEU A 102 11.28 -8.16 -0.17
CA LEU A 102 10.62 -9.43 0.15
C LEU A 102 11.48 -10.63 -0.26
N GLU A 103 12.04 -10.61 -1.47
CA GLU A 103 12.93 -11.66 -1.95
C GLU A 103 14.18 -11.79 -1.08
N ARG A 104 14.80 -10.64 -0.73
CA ARG A 104 15.95 -10.63 0.18
C ARG A 104 15.59 -11.22 1.55
N ALA A 105 14.47 -10.79 2.14
CA ALA A 105 14.03 -11.29 3.45
C ALA A 105 13.72 -12.79 3.43
N CYS A 106 13.07 -13.29 2.38
CA CYS A 106 12.74 -14.71 2.24
C CYS A 106 13.96 -15.60 1.90
N ASN A 107 15.04 -15.02 1.37
CA ASN A 107 16.30 -15.73 1.10
C ASN A 107 17.29 -15.65 2.27
N ASP A 108 17.04 -14.80 3.26
CA ASP A 108 17.86 -14.69 4.47
C ASP A 108 17.70 -15.94 5.35
N PRO A 109 18.78 -16.65 5.70
CA PRO A 109 18.72 -17.84 6.56
C PRO A 109 18.19 -17.55 7.97
N GLU A 110 18.32 -16.33 8.48
CA GLU A 110 17.88 -15.94 9.83
C GLU A 110 16.39 -15.54 9.90
N CYS A 111 15.77 -15.24 8.76
CA CYS A 111 14.33 -15.01 8.72
C CYS A 111 13.61 -16.32 9.09
N SER A 112 12.34 -16.31 9.51
CA SER A 112 11.56 -17.55 9.69
C SER A 112 10.54 -17.78 8.57
N VAL A 113 10.17 -16.73 7.84
CA VAL A 113 9.24 -16.78 6.71
C VAL A 113 10.02 -17.10 5.43
N ARG A 114 9.52 -18.03 4.62
CA ARG A 114 10.16 -18.49 3.38
C ARG A 114 9.18 -18.56 2.24
N PHE A 115 9.69 -18.55 1.01
CA PHE A 115 8.91 -18.98 -0.15
C PHE A 115 8.66 -20.49 -0.09
N ALA A 116 7.39 -20.90 -0.23
CA ALA A 116 6.98 -22.30 -0.39
C ALA A 116 7.41 -22.87 -1.74
N GLN A 117 7.54 -22.01 -2.74
CA GLN A 117 7.89 -22.30 -4.13
C GLN A 117 8.42 -21.03 -4.80
N PRO A 118 9.16 -21.13 -5.92
CA PRO A 118 9.59 -19.96 -6.68
C PRO A 118 8.41 -19.02 -7.00
N PRO A 119 8.56 -17.71 -6.73
CA PRO A 119 7.55 -16.71 -7.08
C PRO A 119 7.30 -16.65 -8.58
N THR A 120 6.11 -16.20 -8.97
CA THR A 120 5.73 -15.97 -10.36
C THR A 120 5.57 -14.48 -10.62
N ASP A 121 6.36 -13.95 -11.55
CA ASP A 121 6.34 -12.53 -11.91
C ASP A 121 5.41 -12.28 -13.12
N TYR A 122 4.13 -12.02 -12.85
CA TYR A 122 3.20 -11.58 -13.89
C TYR A 122 3.32 -10.08 -14.21
N VAL A 123 4.18 -9.32 -13.52
CA VAL A 123 4.46 -7.93 -13.91
C VAL A 123 5.33 -7.94 -15.16
N ALA A 124 6.44 -8.70 -15.14
CA ALA A 124 7.32 -8.87 -16.29
C ALA A 124 6.68 -9.76 -17.38
N PHE A 125 5.94 -10.80 -16.99
CA PHE A 125 5.34 -11.76 -17.90
C PHE A 125 3.81 -11.84 -17.71
N PRO A 126 3.04 -10.83 -18.16
CA PRO A 126 1.60 -10.76 -17.93
C PRO A 126 0.85 -11.94 -18.55
N LYS A 127 -0.28 -12.31 -17.93
CA LYS A 127 -1.20 -13.30 -18.52
C LYS A 127 -1.76 -12.80 -19.86
N PRO A 128 -2.33 -13.67 -20.71
CA PRO A 128 -2.97 -13.24 -21.97
C PRO A 128 -4.07 -12.18 -21.81
N SER A 129 -4.71 -12.10 -20.64
CA SER A 129 -5.69 -11.05 -20.32
C SER A 129 -5.07 -9.69 -20.01
N GLY A 130 -3.74 -9.58 -20.02
CA GLY A 130 -3.00 -8.41 -19.56
C GLY A 130 -2.88 -8.29 -18.04
N TYR A 131 -3.36 -9.28 -17.28
CA TYR A 131 -3.23 -9.30 -15.82
C TYR A 131 -1.77 -9.27 -15.37
N ARG A 132 -1.47 -8.37 -14.42
CA ARG A 132 -0.15 -8.13 -13.84
C ARG A 132 -0.21 -8.13 -12.32
N ALA A 133 0.75 -8.82 -11.70
CA ALA A 133 0.99 -8.88 -10.26
C ALA A 133 2.25 -9.72 -10.00
N TYR A 134 2.97 -9.45 -8.92
CA TYR A 134 3.98 -10.39 -8.44
C TYR A 134 3.34 -11.37 -7.45
N HIS A 135 3.44 -12.67 -7.71
CA HIS A 135 2.80 -13.73 -6.92
C HIS A 135 3.84 -14.53 -6.16
N ALA A 136 3.80 -14.47 -4.84
CA ALA A 136 4.60 -15.30 -3.96
C ALA A 136 3.70 -16.18 -3.10
N VAL A 137 4.15 -17.38 -2.77
CA VAL A 137 3.51 -18.22 -1.75
C VAL A 137 4.49 -18.32 -0.60
N LEU A 138 4.12 -17.78 0.55
CA LEU A 138 4.92 -17.84 1.78
C LEU A 138 4.54 -19.06 2.60
N VAL A 139 5.50 -19.65 3.31
CA VAL A 139 5.24 -20.58 4.42
C VAL A 139 5.37 -19.80 5.72
N VAL A 140 4.29 -19.78 6.49
CA VAL A 140 4.22 -19.11 7.79
C VAL A 140 3.95 -20.16 8.85
N ARG A 141 4.91 -20.32 9.77
CA ARG A 141 4.79 -21.22 10.91
C ARG A 141 3.93 -20.59 12.00
N VAL A 142 2.89 -21.30 12.43
CA VAL A 142 1.96 -20.87 13.48
C VAL A 142 1.95 -21.90 14.61
N ALA A 143 2.18 -21.45 15.84
CA ALA A 143 2.02 -22.29 17.02
C ALA A 143 0.53 -22.49 17.33
N THR A 144 0.11 -23.75 17.50
CA THR A 144 -1.25 -24.10 17.93
C THR A 144 -1.23 -24.98 19.18
N HIS A 145 -2.37 -25.12 19.84
CA HIS A 145 -2.51 -26.04 20.99
C HIS A 145 -2.29 -27.53 20.64
N GLN A 146 -2.31 -27.89 19.35
CA GLN A 146 -2.04 -29.24 18.85
C GLN A 146 -0.62 -29.39 18.31
N GLY A 147 0.21 -28.36 18.46
CA GLY A 147 1.55 -28.28 17.90
C GLY A 147 1.64 -27.21 16.80
N ASP A 148 2.84 -27.12 16.26
CA ASP A 148 3.20 -26.20 15.20
C ASP A 148 2.57 -26.59 13.86
N LEU A 149 2.07 -25.61 13.12
CA LEU A 149 1.49 -25.80 11.79
C LEU A 149 2.09 -24.83 10.78
N ASP A 150 2.55 -25.35 9.64
CA ASP A 150 2.91 -24.54 8.48
C ASP A 150 1.67 -24.18 7.67
N VAL A 151 1.50 -22.88 7.42
CA VAL A 151 0.41 -22.34 6.62
C VAL A 151 0.96 -21.66 5.38
N LYS A 152 0.47 -22.07 4.21
CA LYS A 152 0.74 -21.38 2.95
C LYS A 152 -0.09 -20.11 2.87
N VAL A 153 0.57 -18.98 2.60
CA VAL A 153 -0.07 -17.67 2.42
C VAL A 153 0.34 -17.11 1.06
N GLU A 154 -0.62 -16.98 0.14
CA GLU A 154 -0.40 -16.31 -1.14
C GLU A 154 -0.29 -14.79 -0.91
N VAL A 155 0.79 -14.20 -1.39
CA VAL A 155 1.02 -12.76 -1.40
C VAL A 155 1.00 -12.26 -2.83
N GLN A 156 0.13 -11.30 -3.10
CA GLN A 156 0.04 -10.63 -4.39
C GLN A 156 0.49 -9.18 -4.23
N VAL A 157 1.63 -8.82 -4.82
CA VAL A 157 2.13 -7.43 -4.82
C VAL A 157 1.70 -6.77 -6.11
N LYS A 158 0.96 -5.65 -6.01
CA LYS A 158 0.34 -4.94 -7.15
C LYS A 158 0.48 -3.43 -7.02
N THR A 159 0.42 -2.71 -8.13
CA THR A 159 0.02 -1.30 -8.11
C THR A 159 -1.50 -1.17 -7.94
N ARG A 160 -1.99 0.03 -7.66
CA ARG A 160 -3.43 0.29 -7.58
C ARG A 160 -4.17 0.04 -8.90
N LEU A 161 -3.57 0.40 -10.05
CA LEU A 161 -4.20 0.17 -11.35
C LEU A 161 -4.19 -1.31 -11.73
N GLN A 162 -3.12 -2.04 -11.38
CA GLN A 162 -3.08 -3.49 -11.54
C GLN A 162 -4.15 -4.21 -10.70
N ASP A 163 -4.37 -3.78 -9.45
CA ASP A 163 -5.42 -4.37 -8.61
C ASP A 163 -6.83 -4.05 -9.14
N ALA A 164 -7.06 -2.79 -9.55
CA ALA A 164 -8.32 -2.40 -10.19
C ALA A 164 -8.58 -3.21 -11.47
N TRP A 165 -7.58 -3.41 -12.31
CA TRP A 165 -7.70 -4.27 -13.49
C TRP A 165 -8.04 -5.72 -13.14
N GLY A 166 -7.37 -6.27 -12.13
CA GLY A 166 -7.63 -7.62 -11.64
C GLY A 166 -9.05 -7.80 -11.07
N GLU A 167 -9.64 -6.75 -10.51
CA GLU A 167 -11.03 -6.75 -10.03
C GLU A 167 -12.02 -6.64 -11.19
N LEU A 168 -11.74 -5.80 -12.20
CA LEU A 168 -12.58 -5.65 -13.39
C LEU A 168 -12.58 -6.90 -14.28
N THR A 169 -11.44 -7.59 -14.36
CA THR A 169 -11.26 -8.77 -15.21
C THR A 169 -11.34 -10.09 -14.47
N HIS A 170 -11.68 -10.06 -13.17
CA HIS A 170 -11.59 -11.20 -12.27
C HIS A 170 -12.01 -12.49 -12.96
N GLU A 171 -11.23 -13.57 -12.83
CA GLU A 171 -11.45 -14.85 -13.55
C GLU A 171 -12.89 -15.41 -13.40
N ASP A 172 -13.66 -14.90 -12.42
CA ASP A 172 -15.08 -15.15 -12.22
C ASP A 172 -16.01 -14.55 -13.31
N MET A 173 -15.55 -13.57 -14.10
CA MET A 173 -16.27 -13.09 -15.30
C MET A 173 -16.43 -14.20 -16.34
N TYR A 174 -15.66 -15.28 -16.22
CA TYR A 174 -15.68 -16.45 -17.09
C TYR A 174 -15.62 -17.73 -16.27
N LYS A 175 -16.61 -17.95 -15.39
CA LYS A 175 -16.69 -19.20 -14.62
C LYS A 175 -16.69 -20.40 -15.57
N PRO A 176 -15.79 -21.38 -15.37
CA PRO A 176 -15.82 -22.63 -16.10
C PRO A 176 -17.19 -23.31 -15.93
N GLY A 177 -17.92 -23.51 -17.03
CA GLY A 177 -19.28 -24.04 -17.04
C GLY A 177 -20.35 -23.04 -17.47
N GLU A 178 -20.02 -21.75 -17.62
CA GLU A 178 -20.92 -20.79 -18.28
C GLU A 178 -20.90 -20.96 -19.81
N ALA A 179 -22.05 -20.71 -20.44
CA ALA A 179 -22.25 -20.90 -21.89
C ALA A 179 -21.37 -20.00 -22.76
N LEU A 180 -20.88 -18.88 -22.21
CA LEU A 180 -20.07 -17.90 -22.90
C LEU A 180 -18.60 -18.08 -22.55
N LYS A 181 -17.81 -18.56 -23.53
CA LYS A 181 -16.35 -18.59 -23.43
C LYS A 181 -15.78 -17.29 -24.02
N PRO A 182 -14.73 -16.70 -23.42
CA PRO A 182 -14.08 -15.54 -23.99
C PRO A 182 -13.52 -15.89 -25.37
N THR A 183 -13.86 -15.07 -26.36
CA THR A 183 -13.29 -15.18 -27.71
C THR A 183 -11.93 -14.48 -27.76
N LYS A 184 -11.12 -14.77 -28.79
CA LYS A 184 -9.83 -14.08 -29.01
C LYS A 184 -9.99 -12.55 -28.98
N LYS A 185 -11.06 -12.00 -29.54
CA LYS A 185 -11.34 -10.55 -29.51
C LYS A 185 -11.46 -10.03 -28.08
N HIS A 186 -12.15 -10.74 -27.19
CA HIS A 186 -12.26 -10.34 -25.79
C HIS A 186 -10.89 -10.31 -25.11
N THR A 187 -10.07 -11.33 -25.35
CA THR A 187 -8.70 -11.38 -24.81
C THR A 187 -7.83 -10.25 -25.37
N ASP A 188 -7.89 -9.98 -26.67
CA ASP A 188 -7.15 -8.88 -27.31
C ASP A 188 -7.56 -7.51 -26.72
N TYR A 189 -8.87 -7.28 -26.52
CA TYR A 189 -9.37 -6.05 -25.88
C TYR A 189 -8.93 -5.93 -24.43
N ALA A 190 -9.00 -7.02 -23.66
CA ALA A 190 -8.53 -7.04 -22.27
C ALA A 190 -7.04 -6.69 -22.20
N ALA A 191 -6.21 -7.35 -23.02
CA ALA A 191 -4.78 -7.04 -23.09
C ALA A 191 -4.51 -5.57 -23.46
N HIS A 192 -5.28 -5.00 -24.39
CA HIS A 192 -5.15 -3.61 -24.77
C HIS A 192 -5.50 -2.64 -23.63
N MET A 193 -6.60 -2.87 -22.93
CA MET A 193 -6.99 -2.06 -21.77
C MET A 193 -5.96 -2.15 -20.64
N ALA A 194 -5.45 -3.34 -20.36
CA ALA A 194 -4.38 -3.54 -19.39
C ALA A 194 -3.12 -2.75 -19.77
N HIS A 195 -2.77 -2.71 -21.06
CA HIS A 195 -1.64 -1.92 -21.54
C HIS A 195 -1.84 -0.42 -21.36
N LEU A 196 -3.06 0.09 -21.57
CA LEU A 196 -3.37 1.51 -21.29
C LEU A 196 -3.20 1.82 -19.80
N LEU A 197 -3.65 0.94 -18.91
CA LEU A 197 -3.45 1.11 -17.46
C LEU A 197 -1.98 1.10 -17.07
N ASP A 198 -1.18 0.24 -17.69
CA ASP A 198 0.29 0.20 -17.51
C ASP A 198 0.97 1.51 -17.93
N GLN A 199 0.53 2.11 -19.05
CA GLN A 199 1.01 3.43 -19.48
C GLN A 199 0.63 4.52 -18.47
N VAL A 200 -0.58 4.50 -17.93
CA VAL A 200 -1.02 5.46 -16.91
C VAL A 200 -0.21 5.30 -15.62
N ASP A 201 0.06 4.06 -15.19
CA ASP A 201 0.91 3.78 -14.03
C ASP A 201 2.32 4.37 -14.21
N ALA A 202 2.92 4.19 -15.40
CA ALA A 202 4.25 4.74 -15.71
C ALA A 202 4.28 6.27 -15.71
N MET A 203 3.25 6.91 -16.30
CA MET A 203 3.14 8.38 -16.28
C MET A 203 2.93 8.92 -14.87
N ALA A 204 2.13 8.25 -14.04
CA ALA A 204 1.90 8.63 -12.65
C ALA A 204 3.18 8.50 -11.82
N ASP A 205 4.01 7.48 -12.10
CA ASP A 205 5.30 7.28 -11.46
C ASP A 205 6.30 8.40 -11.79
N ASP A 206 6.42 8.76 -13.08
CA ASP A 206 7.26 9.86 -13.53
C ASP A 206 6.86 11.18 -12.86
N LEU A 207 5.57 11.52 -12.85
CA LEU A 207 5.05 12.70 -12.17
C LEU A 207 5.39 12.68 -10.66
N ALA A 208 5.23 11.54 -10.01
CA ALA A 208 5.59 11.40 -8.60
C ALA A 208 7.10 11.58 -8.37
N ALA A 209 7.96 11.10 -9.28
CA ALA A 209 9.41 11.26 -9.18
C ALA A 209 9.83 12.74 -9.25
N GLN A 210 9.23 13.48 -10.18
CA GLN A 210 9.48 14.90 -10.36
C GLN A 210 9.07 15.69 -9.11
N LEU A 211 7.89 15.39 -8.54
CA LEU A 211 7.41 16.04 -7.32
C LEU A 211 8.29 15.73 -6.10
N ASP A 212 8.74 14.49 -5.94
CA ASP A 212 9.66 14.08 -4.88
C ASP A 212 10.99 14.86 -4.99
N SER A 213 11.52 15.02 -6.21
CA SER A 213 12.78 15.73 -6.48
C SER A 213 12.70 17.24 -6.16
N LEU A 214 11.61 17.91 -6.54
CA LEU A 214 11.37 19.31 -6.20
C LEU A 214 11.27 19.52 -4.67
N THR A 215 10.63 18.58 -3.99
CA THR A 215 10.49 18.59 -2.53
C THR A 215 11.84 18.36 -1.83
N ALA A 216 12.72 17.52 -2.39
CA ALA A 216 14.05 17.23 -1.87
C ALA A 216 15.04 18.40 -2.11
N ALA A 217 15.06 18.98 -3.31
CA ALA A 217 15.88 20.16 -3.62
C ALA A 217 15.55 21.35 -2.71
N SER A 218 14.28 21.53 -2.35
CA SER A 218 13.83 22.52 -1.36
C SER A 218 14.34 22.26 0.07
N LYS A 219 14.76 21.02 0.40
CA LYS A 219 15.37 20.69 1.71
C LYS A 219 16.87 20.98 1.73
N GLU A 220 17.58 20.72 0.64
CA GLU A 220 19.04 20.93 0.55
C GLU A 220 19.40 22.41 0.37
N GLY A 221 18.57 23.19 -0.31
CA GLY A 221 18.78 24.63 -0.50
C GLY A 221 18.59 25.51 0.75
N ASN A 222 18.18 24.94 1.90
CA ASN A 222 17.79 25.71 3.09
C ASN A 222 18.69 25.46 4.33
N VAL A 223 19.97 25.14 4.12
CA VAL A 223 21.01 25.13 5.17
C VAL A 223 21.76 26.48 5.23
N LEU A 224 21.07 27.58 4.92
CA LEU A 224 21.58 28.93 5.20
C LEU A 224 21.11 29.35 6.59
N SER A 225 22.06 29.90 7.34
CA SER A 225 21.93 30.42 8.70
C SER A 225 20.61 31.14 8.93
N ALA A 226 19.96 30.84 10.05
CA ALA A 226 18.82 31.60 10.54
C ALA A 226 19.26 33.05 10.82
N ASP A 227 19.07 33.93 9.84
CA ASP A 227 19.10 35.36 10.08
C ASP A 227 17.94 35.72 11.03
N PRO A 228 18.16 36.68 11.95
CA PRO A 228 17.15 37.04 12.94
C PRO A 228 15.90 37.55 12.24
N ILE A 229 14.77 36.89 12.52
CA ILE A 229 13.45 37.22 12.01
C ILE A 229 13.18 38.73 12.21
N PRO A 230 12.95 39.49 11.13
CA PRO A 230 12.53 40.89 11.23
C PRO A 230 11.25 41.01 12.05
N LYS A 231 11.23 41.93 13.01
CA LYS A 231 10.02 42.30 13.74
C LYS A 231 9.13 43.11 12.78
N ASP A 232 7.94 42.56 12.52
CA ASP A 232 6.88 42.98 11.59
C ASP A 232 7.07 42.64 10.09
N PRO A 233 6.51 41.50 9.66
CA PRO A 233 5.90 41.36 8.35
C PRO A 233 4.37 41.49 8.43
N ASP A 234 3.76 42.16 7.44
CA ASP A 234 2.31 42.15 7.23
C ASP A 234 1.81 40.69 7.14
N PHE A 235 1.16 40.20 8.19
CA PHE A 235 0.56 38.87 8.21
C PHE A 235 -0.92 38.98 7.79
N ILE A 236 -1.41 37.94 7.12
CA ILE A 236 -2.83 37.80 6.78
C ILE A 236 -3.49 36.76 7.67
N HIS A 237 -4.77 36.95 7.94
CA HIS A 237 -5.59 35.95 8.63
C HIS A 237 -6.16 34.96 7.61
N ALA A 238 -5.66 33.74 7.62
CA ALA A 238 -6.14 32.67 6.74
C ALA A 238 -7.00 31.67 7.53
N ARG A 239 -8.07 31.17 6.90
CA ARG A 239 -8.93 30.14 7.47
C ARG A 239 -8.54 28.76 6.94
N VAL A 240 -8.22 27.82 7.82
CA VAL A 240 -7.88 26.45 7.46
C VAL A 240 -9.12 25.73 6.90
N THR A 241 -8.99 25.17 5.70
CA THR A 241 -10.08 24.46 4.98
C THR A 241 -9.83 22.97 4.82
N ARG A 242 -8.57 22.53 4.85
CA ARG A 242 -8.21 21.11 4.79
C ARG A 242 -6.94 20.87 5.59
N THR A 243 -6.86 19.74 6.28
CA THR A 243 -5.70 19.37 7.09
C THR A 243 -5.27 17.96 6.74
N GLY A 244 -3.97 17.73 6.61
CA GLY A 244 -3.38 16.40 6.47
C GLY A 244 -2.11 16.28 7.32
N PRO A 245 -1.46 15.12 7.34
CA PRO A 245 -0.23 14.92 8.13
C PRO A 245 0.95 15.75 7.61
N ARG A 246 0.99 16.08 6.31
CA ARG A 246 2.13 16.79 5.70
C ARG A 246 1.94 18.31 5.58
N TYR A 247 0.71 18.74 5.34
CA TYR A 247 0.36 20.14 5.12
C TYR A 247 -1.11 20.38 5.43
N ALA A 248 -1.47 21.64 5.64
CA ALA A 248 -2.85 22.12 5.61
C ALA A 248 -3.06 23.06 4.41
N LEU A 249 -4.30 23.23 3.99
CA LEU A 249 -4.70 24.27 3.06
C LEU A 249 -5.50 25.31 3.81
N ALA A 250 -5.15 26.57 3.64
CA ALA A 250 -5.87 27.69 4.22
C ALA A 250 -6.25 28.70 3.13
N VAL A 251 -7.31 29.47 3.38
CA VAL A 251 -7.83 30.46 2.46
C VAL A 251 -7.64 31.84 3.07
N GLY A 252 -6.94 32.71 2.36
CA GLY A 252 -6.72 34.10 2.75
C GLY A 252 -7.97 34.96 2.58
N PRO A 253 -7.95 36.22 3.08
CA PRO A 253 -9.07 37.16 2.96
C PRO A 253 -9.43 37.51 1.51
N ASP A 254 -8.44 37.41 0.62
CA ASP A 254 -8.57 37.60 -0.83
C ASP A 254 -9.14 36.38 -1.57
N GLY A 255 -9.47 35.31 -0.84
CA GLY A 255 -9.99 34.06 -1.40
C GLY A 255 -8.93 33.14 -2.00
N ARG A 256 -7.64 33.53 -2.01
CA ARG A 256 -6.57 32.66 -2.50
C ARG A 256 -6.33 31.51 -1.53
N ARG A 257 -5.97 30.34 -2.06
CA ARG A 257 -5.70 29.14 -1.28
C ARG A 257 -4.20 28.97 -1.17
N GLY A 258 -3.67 29.03 0.06
CA GLY A 258 -2.27 28.79 0.36
C GLY A 258 -2.04 27.44 1.04
N LEU A 259 -0.86 26.88 0.82
CA LEU A 259 -0.38 25.68 1.46
C LEU A 259 0.37 26.05 2.73
N VAL A 260 -0.03 25.45 3.86
CA VAL A 260 0.64 25.58 5.16
C VAL A 260 1.48 24.31 5.38
N PRO A 261 2.80 24.36 5.14
CA PRO A 261 3.63 23.16 5.19
C PRO A 261 4.02 22.81 6.64
N ALA A 262 4.34 21.54 6.91
CA ALA A 262 4.82 21.11 8.22
C ALA A 262 6.03 21.90 8.74
N ARG A 263 6.92 22.37 7.83
CA ARG A 263 8.08 23.22 8.20
C ARG A 263 7.65 24.52 8.89
N SER A 264 6.56 25.12 8.44
CA SER A 264 6.04 26.36 9.02
C SER A 264 5.51 26.11 10.43
N VAL A 265 4.73 25.05 10.62
CA VAL A 265 4.22 24.66 11.95
C VAL A 265 5.36 24.36 12.92
N LYS A 266 6.38 23.63 12.46
CA LYS A 266 7.59 23.32 13.25
C LYS A 266 8.35 24.55 13.72
N ALA A 267 8.51 25.54 12.84
CA ALA A 267 9.24 26.77 13.15
C ALA A 267 8.62 27.49 14.35
N VAL A 268 7.28 27.55 14.43
CA VAL A 268 6.61 28.33 15.49
C VAL A 268 6.44 27.54 16.80
N ILE A 269 6.31 26.21 16.73
CA ILE A 269 6.28 25.37 17.93
C ILE A 269 7.70 25.10 18.49
N GLY A 270 8.76 25.39 17.73
CA GLY A 270 10.15 25.16 18.13
C GLY A 270 10.53 23.68 18.17
N SER A 271 9.94 22.86 17.30
CA SER A 271 10.22 21.42 17.22
C SER A 271 11.12 21.10 16.04
N THR A 272 12.18 20.35 16.30
CA THR A 272 13.01 19.72 15.26
C THR A 272 12.45 18.37 14.81
N ASP A 273 11.60 17.73 15.63
CA ASP A 273 11.01 16.43 15.37
C ASP A 273 9.95 16.47 14.27
N ARG A 274 9.68 15.32 13.63
CA ARG A 274 8.57 15.18 12.67
C ARG A 274 7.24 15.34 13.39
N ILE A 275 6.36 16.12 12.76
CA ILE A 275 5.01 16.38 13.24
C ILE A 275 4.00 16.04 12.15
N ALA A 276 2.80 15.64 12.56
CA ALA A 276 1.65 15.57 11.66
C ALA A 276 0.89 16.90 11.74
N VAL A 277 0.75 17.63 10.64
CA VAL A 277 0.15 19.00 10.67
C VAL A 277 -1.27 19.00 11.21
N ASN A 278 -2.05 17.95 10.95
CA ASN A 278 -3.39 17.74 11.49
C ASN A 278 -3.45 17.49 13.01
N ASP A 279 -2.31 17.30 13.70
CA ASP A 279 -2.26 17.30 15.16
C ASP A 279 -2.26 18.73 15.74
N TYR A 280 -1.94 19.74 14.91
CA TYR A 280 -1.74 21.14 15.31
C TYR A 280 -2.74 22.11 14.66
N LEU A 281 -3.28 21.77 13.49
CA LEU A 281 -4.24 22.57 12.75
C LEU A 281 -5.48 21.73 12.44
N GLU A 282 -6.66 22.28 12.73
CA GLU A 282 -7.97 21.69 12.42
C GLU A 282 -8.71 22.53 11.36
N VAL A 283 -9.64 21.89 10.65
CA VAL A 283 -10.50 22.59 9.69
C VAL A 283 -11.36 23.61 10.45
N GLY A 284 -11.32 24.85 10.01
CA GLY A 284 -12.03 25.96 10.64
C GLY A 284 -11.16 26.87 11.51
N ASP A 285 -9.91 26.49 11.80
CA ASP A 285 -8.98 27.34 12.53
C ASP A 285 -8.65 28.62 11.73
N TYR A 286 -8.47 29.73 12.45
CA TYR A 286 -7.91 30.97 11.91
C TYR A 286 -6.45 31.06 12.32
N ILE A 287 -5.59 31.32 11.34
CA ILE A 287 -4.14 31.34 11.51
C ILE A 287 -3.53 32.60 10.91
N ASP A 288 -2.51 33.13 11.58
CA ASP A 288 -1.75 34.29 11.11
C ASP A 288 -0.58 33.79 10.27
N VAL A 289 -0.53 34.21 9.00
CA VAL A 289 0.44 33.70 8.05
C VAL A 289 1.11 34.81 7.25
N VAL A 290 2.41 34.65 7.00
CA VAL A 290 3.14 35.39 5.95
C VAL A 290 2.97 34.62 4.65
N VAL A 291 2.69 35.36 3.57
CA VAL A 291 2.52 34.81 2.24
C VAL A 291 3.86 34.80 1.51
N GLU A 292 4.22 33.65 0.97
CA GLU A 292 5.31 33.49 0.01
C GLU A 292 4.70 32.95 -1.29
N ASP A 293 4.78 33.75 -2.36
CA ASP A 293 4.27 33.40 -3.69
C ASP A 293 5.46 32.98 -4.56
N SER A 294 5.61 31.67 -4.78
CA SER A 294 6.67 31.12 -5.63
C SER A 294 6.11 30.61 -6.96
N GLU A 295 6.98 30.32 -7.93
CA GLU A 295 6.55 29.76 -9.23
C GLU A 295 5.80 28.42 -9.09
N ASP A 296 6.04 27.68 -8.02
CA ASP A 296 5.49 26.34 -7.79
C ASP A 296 4.22 26.32 -6.93
N ALA A 297 4.09 27.24 -5.96
CA ALA A 297 2.95 27.28 -5.05
C ALA A 297 2.86 28.59 -4.25
N LEU A 298 1.66 28.88 -3.76
CA LEU A 298 1.40 29.90 -2.75
C LEU A 298 1.54 29.30 -1.34
N TYR A 299 2.59 29.67 -0.61
CA TYR A 299 2.87 29.18 0.74
C TYR A 299 2.40 30.16 1.80
N TYR A 300 1.76 29.63 2.84
CA TYR A 300 1.32 30.36 4.02
C TYR A 300 2.13 29.90 5.23
N HIS A 301 3.02 30.77 5.72
CA HIS A 301 3.88 30.49 6.87
C HIS A 301 3.34 31.11 8.15
N LEU A 302 2.98 30.27 9.12
CA LEU A 302 2.58 30.67 10.45
C LEU A 302 3.56 31.65 11.10
N THR A 303 3.02 32.72 11.68
CA THR A 303 3.76 33.68 12.52
C THR A 303 3.56 33.44 14.01
N SER A 304 2.45 32.79 14.39
CA SER A 304 2.05 32.56 15.77
C SER A 304 1.79 31.07 16.04
N ARG A 305 1.90 30.68 17.31
CA ARG A 305 1.71 29.28 17.71
C ARG A 305 0.26 28.90 17.42
N PRO A 306 0.01 27.73 16.80
CA PRO A 306 -1.34 27.30 16.50
C PRO A 306 -2.20 27.22 17.79
N PRO A 307 -3.49 27.54 17.70
CA PRO A 307 -4.37 27.74 18.85
C PRO A 307 -4.59 26.48 19.69
N ARG A 308 -4.21 25.29 19.19
CA ARG A 308 -4.37 24.01 19.88
C ARG A 308 -3.07 23.23 19.89
N LEU A 309 -2.51 23.05 21.09
CA LEU A 309 -1.58 21.97 21.38
C LEU A 309 -2.41 20.77 21.86
N LYS A 310 -2.70 19.82 20.98
CA LYS A 310 -3.01 18.47 21.48
C LYS A 310 -1.74 17.95 22.15
N PRO A 311 -1.80 17.44 23.39
CA PRO A 311 -0.61 16.82 23.99
C PRO A 311 -0.14 15.74 23.02
N ALA A 312 1.11 15.83 22.59
CA ALA A 312 1.74 14.82 21.75
C ALA A 312 1.41 13.47 22.37
N LYS A 313 0.63 12.63 21.65
CA LYS A 313 0.46 11.25 22.07
C LYS A 313 1.87 10.70 22.14
N LYS A 314 2.39 10.50 23.35
CA LYS A 314 3.60 9.71 23.57
C LYS A 314 3.33 8.39 22.86
N ARG A 315 3.83 8.24 21.64
CA ARG A 315 3.91 6.94 20.97
C ARG A 315 4.74 6.10 21.93
N LYS A 316 4.08 5.19 22.64
CA LYS A 316 4.75 4.23 23.51
C LYS A 316 5.77 3.52 22.62
N ARG A 317 7.03 3.58 23.06
CA ARG A 317 8.17 2.85 22.50
C ARG A 317 7.84 1.37 22.40
#